data_AF-A0A7K4IB11-F1
#
_entry.id   AF-A0A7K4IB11-F1
#
_cell.length_a   1.000
_cell.length_b   1.000
_cell.length_c   1.000
_cell.angle_alpha   90.00
_cell.angle_beta   90.00
_cell.angle_gamma   90.00
#
_symmetry.space_group_name_H-M   'P 1'
#
loop_
_entity.id
_entity.type
_entity.pdbx_description
1 polymer ?
#
loop_
_entity_poly.entity_id
_entity_poly.type
_entity_poly.pdbx_seq_one_letter_code
_entity_poly.pdbx_strand_id
1 'polypeptide(L)'
;MIGTQRTDMTQDIENILEEGRAIDVYNDPDSVRLTAANMEMMMRNLLNSKCMQECITLMADICTHRLVALHTADGSIKVIVTET
;
A
#
# COMPACT_ATOMS: atom_id res chain seq x y z
N MET A 1 6.08 -9.13 -19.29
CA MET A 1 7.42 -9.41 -18.75
C MET A 1 7.41 -8.93 -17.31
N ILE A 2 7.46 -9.84 -16.33
CA ILE A 2 7.54 -9.46 -14.92
C ILE A 2 9.03 -9.25 -14.63
N GLY A 3 9.44 -8.00 -14.44
CA GLY A 3 10.80 -7.65 -14.04
C GLY A 3 10.88 -7.62 -12.52
N THR A 4 11.82 -8.36 -11.94
CA THR A 4 12.12 -8.27 -10.51
C THR A 4 13.23 -7.25 -10.34
N GLN A 5 12.91 -6.08 -9.78
CA GLN A 5 13.89 -5.06 -9.42
C GLN A 5 14.07 -5.06 -7.90
N ARG A 6 15.32 -5.15 -7.45
CA ARG A 6 15.67 -5.06 -6.03
C ARG A 6 15.96 -3.59 -5.74
N THR A 7 15.03 -2.92 -5.10
CA THR A 7 15.16 -1.54 -4.62
C THR A 7 15.36 -1.61 -3.10
N ASP A 8 16.21 -0.76 -2.53
CA ASP A 8 16.36 -0.66 -1.06
C ASP A 8 15.11 0.04 -0.47
N MET A 9 13.98 -0.67 -0.42
CA MET A 9 12.63 -0.12 -0.19
C MET A 9 12.30 0.20 1.27
N THR A 10 13.08 -0.29 2.24
CA THR A 10 12.67 -0.25 3.65
C THR A 10 12.60 1.18 4.18
N GLN A 11 13.58 2.02 3.82
CA GLN A 11 13.64 3.40 4.30
C GLN A 11 12.58 4.29 3.64
N ASP A 12 12.28 4.06 2.37
CA ASP A 12 11.21 4.78 1.66
C ASP A 12 9.84 4.47 2.28
N ILE A 13 9.60 3.22 2.71
CA ILE A 13 8.36 2.84 3.38
C ILE A 13 8.23 3.59 4.72
N GLU A 14 9.28 3.64 5.53
CA GLU A 14 9.25 4.38 6.82
C GLU A 14 8.88 5.86 6.61
N ASN A 15 9.50 6.52 5.63
CA ASN A 15 9.18 7.92 5.31
C ASN A 15 7.70 8.08 4.89
N ILE A 16 7.18 7.18 4.06
CA ILE A 16 5.78 7.21 3.62
C ILE A 16 4.81 6.95 4.78
N LEU A 17 5.19 6.09 5.73
CA LEU A 17 4.38 5.81 6.92
C LEU A 17 4.29 7.01 7.86
N GLU A 18 5.35 7.83 7.92
CA GLU A 18 5.40 9.04 8.75
C GLU A 18 4.68 10.23 8.10
N GLU A 19 4.88 10.45 6.81
CA GLU A 19 4.35 11.62 6.09
C GLU A 19 2.97 11.37 5.46
N GLY A 20 2.65 10.11 5.19
CA GLY A 20 1.45 9.73 4.46
C GLY A 20 0.17 9.80 5.30
N ARG A 21 -0.96 9.93 4.61
CA ARG A 21 -2.30 10.01 5.21
C ARG A 21 -3.22 8.87 4.77
N ALA A 22 -4.34 8.71 5.46
CA ALA A 22 -5.42 7.85 4.99
C ALA A 22 -6.04 8.41 3.70
N ILE A 23 -6.63 7.51 2.92
CA ILE A 23 -7.39 7.84 1.72
C ILE A 23 -8.62 8.66 2.11
N ASP A 24 -8.82 9.79 1.46
CA ASP A 24 -10.01 10.62 1.55
C ASP A 24 -11.00 10.23 0.46
N VAL A 25 -12.11 9.62 0.86
CA VAL A 25 -13.11 9.07 -0.07
C VAL A 25 -13.80 10.18 -0.88
N TYR A 26 -13.76 11.44 -0.46
CA TYR A 26 -14.45 12.54 -1.13
C TYR A 26 -13.50 13.42 -1.96
N ASN A 27 -12.25 13.55 -1.53
CA ASN A 27 -11.31 14.49 -2.14
C ASN A 27 -10.22 13.82 -2.99
N ASP A 28 -9.94 12.52 -2.78
CA ASP A 28 -8.90 11.85 -3.57
C ASP A 28 -9.37 11.49 -4.99
N PRO A 29 -8.46 11.53 -5.98
CA PRO A 29 -8.77 11.10 -7.34
C PRO A 29 -9.32 9.66 -7.40
N ASP A 30 -10.25 9.42 -8.31
CA ASP A 30 -10.87 8.09 -8.51
C ASP A 30 -9.83 6.99 -8.71
N SER A 31 -8.73 7.28 -9.42
CA SER A 31 -7.63 6.35 -9.63
C SER A 31 -6.93 5.95 -8.33
N VAL A 32 -6.71 6.91 -7.42
CA VAL A 32 -6.10 6.68 -6.10
C VAL A 32 -7.06 5.86 -5.23
N ARG A 33 -8.33 6.25 -5.17
CA ARG A 33 -9.37 5.54 -4.38
C ARG A 33 -9.56 4.10 -4.85
N LEU A 34 -9.67 3.87 -6.16
CA LEU A 34 -9.84 2.54 -6.74
C LEU A 34 -8.62 1.66 -6.50
N THR A 35 -7.42 2.24 -6.62
CA THR A 35 -6.17 1.50 -6.37
C THR A 35 -6.04 1.12 -4.91
N ALA A 36 -6.37 2.02 -3.99
CA ALA A 36 -6.38 1.70 -2.57
C ALA A 36 -7.32 0.54 -2.25
N ALA A 37 -8.55 0.56 -2.78
CA ALA A 37 -9.50 -0.54 -2.62
C ALA A 37 -8.95 -1.86 -3.18
N ASN A 38 -8.32 -1.83 -4.35
CA ASN A 38 -7.69 -3.01 -4.97
C ASN A 38 -6.52 -3.54 -4.13
N MET A 39 -5.68 -2.66 -3.59
CA MET A 39 -4.58 -3.04 -2.71
C MET A 39 -5.08 -3.69 -1.42
N GLU A 40 -6.13 -3.13 -0.83
CA GLU A 40 -6.75 -3.68 0.37
C GLU A 40 -7.27 -5.09 0.11
N MET A 41 -8.00 -5.29 -1.00
CA MET A 41 -8.46 -6.62 -1.42
C MET A 41 -7.30 -7.59 -1.66
N MET A 42 -6.22 -7.14 -2.30
CA MET A 42 -5.04 -7.95 -2.56
C MET A 42 -4.37 -8.39 -1.26
N MET A 43 -4.19 -7.46 -0.30
CA MET A 43 -3.70 -7.79 1.04
C MET A 43 -4.61 -8.80 1.74
N ARG A 44 -5.94 -8.60 1.74
CA ARG A 44 -6.90 -9.55 2.32
C ARG A 44 -6.72 -10.95 1.71
N ASN A 45 -6.57 -11.03 0.40
CA ASN A 45 -6.39 -12.30 -0.30
C ASN A 45 -5.06 -12.98 0.07
N LEU A 46 -3.97 -12.22 0.22
CA LEU A 46 -2.66 -12.73 0.64
C LEU A 46 -2.68 -13.22 2.10
N LEU A 47 -3.35 -12.49 3.00
CA LEU A 47 -3.53 -12.92 4.38
C LEU A 47 -4.36 -14.21 4.46
N ASN A 48 -5.45 -14.29 3.68
CA ASN A 48 -6.31 -15.47 3.63
C ASN A 48 -5.63 -16.71 3.01
N SER A 49 -4.61 -16.51 2.16
CA SER A 49 -3.82 -17.62 1.60
C SER A 49 -2.76 -18.16 2.56
N LYS A 50 -2.74 -17.70 3.82
CA LYS A 50 -1.75 -18.04 4.86
C LYS A 50 -0.33 -17.63 4.47
N CYS A 51 -0.19 -16.58 3.65
CA CYS A 51 1.11 -16.00 3.40
C CYS A 51 1.65 -15.39 4.71
N MET A 52 2.97 -15.46 4.93
CA MET A 52 3.59 -14.93 6.15
C MET A 52 3.37 -13.42 6.22
N GLN A 53 2.60 -12.98 7.22
CA GLN A 53 2.12 -11.61 7.33
C GLN A 53 3.28 -10.63 7.46
N GLU A 54 4.29 -10.99 8.25
CA GLU A 54 5.50 -10.19 8.56
C GLU A 54 6.34 -9.78 7.33
N CYS A 55 6.01 -10.25 6.12
CA CYS A 55 6.81 -10.04 4.92
C CYS A 55 6.07 -9.35 3.77
N ILE A 56 4.83 -8.87 3.97
CA ILE A 56 4.00 -8.37 2.88
C ILE A 56 3.68 -6.89 3.06
N THR A 57 4.30 -6.11 2.18
CA THR A 57 3.95 -4.71 1.92
C THR A 57 3.65 -4.57 0.43
N LEU A 58 2.53 -3.97 0.10
CA LEU A 58 2.23 -3.60 -1.29
C LEU A 58 2.49 -2.11 -1.47
N MET A 59 3.15 -1.76 -2.56
CA MET A 59 3.36 -0.37 -2.96
C MET A 59 2.93 -0.19 -4.40
N ALA A 60 2.34 0.96 -4.72
CA ALA A 60 2.17 1.38 -6.10
C ALA A 60 2.30 2.88 -6.24
N ASP A 61 2.91 3.27 -7.35
CA ASP A 61 2.97 4.65 -7.81
C ASP A 61 1.90 4.85 -8.87
N ILE A 62 1.01 5.82 -8.64
CA ILE A 62 -0.06 6.20 -9.55
C ILE A 62 -0.07 7.70 -9.72
N CYS A 63 0.24 8.14 -10.94
CA CYS A 63 0.35 9.55 -11.29
C CYS A 63 1.35 10.26 -10.36
N THR A 64 0.86 11.19 -9.53
CA THR A 64 1.63 11.97 -8.54
C THR A 64 1.48 11.42 -7.12
N HIS A 65 0.97 10.20 -6.95
CA HIS A 65 0.71 9.61 -5.65
C HIS A 65 1.44 8.29 -5.50
N ARG A 66 1.94 8.03 -4.29
CA ARG A 66 2.45 6.74 -3.86
C ARG A 66 1.54 6.17 -2.79
N LEU A 67 1.11 4.93 -2.99
CA LEU A 67 0.26 4.20 -2.06
C LEU A 67 1.04 3.04 -1.45
N VAL A 68 0.86 2.83 -0.14
CA VAL A 68 1.42 1.71 0.60
C VAL A 68 0.31 1.00 1.37
N ALA A 69 0.15 -0.29 1.16
CA ALA A 69 -0.74 -1.14 1.93
C ALA A 69 0.05 -2.07 2.85
N LEU A 70 -0.33 -2.05 4.12
CA LEU A 70 0.29 -2.83 5.19
C LEU A 70 -0.80 -3.52 6.03
N HIS A 71 -0.45 -4.67 6.59
CA HIS A 71 -1.23 -5.28 7.65
C HIS A 71 -0.79 -4.69 9.00
N THR A 72 -1.72 -4.48 9.89
CA THR A 72 -1.46 -3.97 11.25
C THR A 72 -1.44 -5.13 12.25
N ALA A 73 -0.88 -4.89 13.43
CA ALA A 73 -0.75 -5.91 14.48
C ALA A 73 -2.10 -6.48 14.98
N ASP A 74 -3.20 -5.74 14.79
CA ASP A 74 -4.57 -6.17 15.08
C ASP A 74 -5.22 -6.99 13.96
N GLY A 75 -4.49 -7.26 12.87
CA GLY A 75 -4.99 -7.99 11.70
C GLY A 75 -5.82 -7.15 10.73
N SER A 76 -5.94 -5.84 10.96
CA SER A 76 -6.55 -4.93 9.99
C SER A 76 -5.57 -4.62 8.83
N ILE A 77 -6.09 -4.02 7.76
CA ILE A 77 -5.28 -3.56 6.63
C ILE A 77 -5.43 -2.05 6.54
N LYS A 78 -4.30 -1.36 6.46
CA LYS A 78 -4.23 0.08 6.28
C LYS A 78 -3.60 0.38 4.92
N VAL A 79 -4.24 1.26 4.16
CA VAL A 79 -3.66 1.84 2.95
C VAL A 79 -3.38 3.31 3.21
N ILE A 80 -2.13 3.71 2.99
CA ILE A 80 -1.63 5.06 3.18
C ILE A 80 -1.27 5.64 1.82
N VAL A 81 -1.58 6.92 1.61
CA VAL A 81 -1.20 7.67 0.42
C VAL A 81 -0.29 8.84 0.78
N THR A 82 0.72 9.08 -0.04
CA THR A 82 1.52 10.30 -0.04
C THR A 82 1.64 10.84 -1.46
N GLU A 83 1.96 12.13 -1.59
CA GLU A 83 2.29 12.75 -2.88
C GLU A 83 3.77 12.47 -3.23
N THR A 84 4.07 12.39 -4.52
CA THR A 84 5.43 12.09 -5.05
C THR A 84 6.12 13.34 -5.54
#